data_AF-A0A356PDN1-F1
#
_entry.id   AF-A0A356PDN1-F1
#
_cell.length_a   1.000
_cell.length_b   1.000
_cell.length_c   1.000
_cell.angle_alpha   90.00
_cell.angle_beta   90.00
_cell.angle_gamma   90.00
#
_symmetry.space_group_name_H-M   'P 1'
#
loop_
_entity.id
_entity.type
_entity.pdbx_description
1 polymer ?
#
loop_
_entity_poly.entity_id
_entity_poly.type
_entity_poly.pdbx_seq_one_letter_code
_entity_poly.pdbx_strand_id
1 'polypeptide(L)'
;ESIDVVVTERGMAVNPRRVDLIEKLRITNLPLVTIDELKTMAEKITGVPKAVQLLEKIVAVVEYRDGSVIDVVRQVMNTNVWG
;
A
#
# COMPACT_ATOMS: atom_id res chain seq x y z
N GLU A 1 10.49 -5.81 -0.36
CA GLU A 1 11.40 -4.93 0.42
C GLU A 1 12.22 -4.03 -0.50
N SER A 2 11.58 -3.17 -1.28
CA SER A 2 12.28 -2.34 -2.28
C SER A 2 11.82 -0.89 -2.31
N ILE A 3 10.89 -0.52 -1.42
CA ILE A 3 10.36 0.83 -1.32
C ILE A 3 10.93 1.48 -0.06
N ASP A 4 11.70 2.54 -0.28
CA ASP A 4 12.34 3.30 0.78
C ASP A 4 11.50 4.51 1.21
N VAL A 5 10.81 5.16 0.26
CA VAL A 5 10.08 6.40 0.51
C VAL A 5 8.82 6.45 -0.35
N VAL A 6 7.72 6.92 0.24
CA VAL A 6 6.48 7.28 -0.45
C VAL A 6 6.26 8.79 -0.30
N VAL A 7 6.01 9.49 -1.41
CA VAL A 7 5.79 10.94 -1.41
C VAL A 7 4.41 11.23 -1.98
N THR A 8 3.66 12.07 -1.27
CA THR A 8 2.33 12.57 -1.67
C THR A 8 2.26 14.07 -1.43
N GLU A 9 1.21 14.73 -1.91
CA GLU A 9 0.92 16.13 -1.60
C GLU A 9 0.60 16.35 -0.10
N ARG A 10 0.27 15.29 0.63
CA ARG A 10 -0.08 15.32 2.07
C ARG A 10 1.09 14.98 2.99
N GLY A 11 2.26 14.65 2.44
CA GLY A 11 3.43 14.29 3.22
C GLY A 11 4.26 13.18 2.59
N MET A 12 5.39 12.91 3.25
CA MET A 12 6.34 11.88 2.88
C MET A 12 6.49 10.85 4.00
N ALA A 13 6.36 9.57 3.65
CA ALA A 13 6.61 8.46 4.56
C ALA A 13 7.88 7.72 4.16
N VAL A 14 8.86 7.71 5.06
CA VAL A 14 10.10 6.95 4.91
C VAL A 14 9.93 5.60 5.60
N ASN A 15 10.39 4.54 4.93
CA ASN A 15 10.40 3.20 5.49
C ASN A 15 11.22 3.20 6.80
N PRO A 16 10.67 2.73 7.94
CA PRO A 16 11.36 2.73 9.23
C PRO A 16 12.71 2.01 9.23
N ARG A 17 12.93 1.10 8.27
CA ARG A 17 14.21 0.39 8.08
C ARG A 17 15.32 1.27 7.49
N ARG A 18 14.99 2.47 7.00
CA ARG A 18 15.91 3.44 6.39
C ARG A 18 16.20 4.61 7.32
N VAL A 19 16.79 4.30 8.47
CA VAL A 19 17.17 5.28 9.50
C VAL A 19 18.08 6.36 8.90
N ASP A 20 18.97 5.98 7.98
CA ASP A 20 19.85 6.88 7.23
C ASP A 20 19.10 7.98 6.47
N LEU A 21 17.94 7.65 5.90
CA LEU A 21 17.10 8.61 5.18
C LEU A 21 16.27 9.44 6.15
N ILE A 22 15.75 8.83 7.22
CA ILE A 22 14.98 9.54 8.25
C ILE A 22 15.82 10.66 8.86
N GLU A 23 17.05 10.39 9.24
CA GLU A 23 17.95 11.39 9.85
C GLU A 23 18.25 12.54 8.88
N LYS A 24 18.54 12.24 7.61
CA LYS A 24 18.81 13.25 6.58
C LYS A 24 17.59 14.11 6.25
N LEU A 25 16.39 13.56 6.35
CA LEU A 25 15.15 14.28 6.01
C LEU A 25 14.60 15.07 7.19
N ARG A 26 14.86 14.64 8.44
CA ARG A 26 14.45 15.36 9.67
C ARG A 26 15.02 16.76 9.80
N ILE A 27 16.16 17.05 9.16
CA ILE A 27 16.79 18.38 9.17
C ILE A 27 16.19 19.32 8.10
N THR A 28 15.25 18.84 7.29
CA THR A 28 14.56 19.63 6.26
C THR A 28 13.20 20.10 6.77
N ASN A 29 12.60 21.07 6.08
CA ASN A 29 11.22 21.50 6.36
C ASN A 29 10.16 20.64 5.65
N LEU A 30 10.53 19.44 5.18
CA LEU A 30 9.59 18.54 4.51
C LEU A 30 8.70 17.82 5.53
N PRO A 31 7.37 17.72 5.28
CA PRO A 31 6.45 17.04 6.17
C PRO A 31 6.69 15.53 6.15
N LEU A 32 7.43 15.05 7.16
CA LEU A 32 7.63 13.64 7.44
C LEU A 32 6.46 13.10 8.27
N VAL A 33 5.82 12.06 7.75
CA VAL A 33 4.70 11.35 8.38
C VAL A 33 4.97 9.84 8.32
N THR A 34 4.23 9.07 9.09
CA THR A 34 4.20 7.62 8.99
C THR A 34 3.31 7.18 7.80
N ILE A 35 3.53 5.97 7.31
CA ILE A 35 2.68 5.40 6.26
C ILE A 35 1.23 5.21 6.73
N ASP A 36 1.04 4.95 8.03
CA ASP A 36 -0.28 4.81 8.64
C ASP A 36 -1.02 6.15 8.73
N GLU A 37 -0.32 7.26 8.93
CA GLU A 37 -0.91 8.61 8.86
C GLU A 37 -1.35 8.95 7.43
N LEU A 38 -0.55 8.60 6.41
CA LEU A 38 -0.96 8.73 5.01
C LEU A 38 -2.22 7.92 4.71
N LYS A 39 -2.28 6.67 5.16
CA LYS A 39 -3.47 5.81 5.04
C LYS A 39 -4.68 6.44 5.74
N THR A 40 -4.51 6.89 6.97
CA THR A 40 -5.58 7.52 7.77
C THR A 40 -6.11 8.78 7.09
N MET A 41 -5.22 9.61 6.51
CA MET A 41 -5.63 10.79 5.74
C MET A 41 -6.42 10.40 4.48
N ALA A 42 -6.01 9.34 3.78
CA ALA A 42 -6.76 8.84 2.63
C ALA A 42 -8.16 8.37 3.04
N GLU A 43 -8.27 7.53 4.07
CA GLU A 43 -9.55 7.01 4.57
C GLU A 43 -10.47 8.11 5.12
N LYS A 44 -9.92 9.19 5.70
CA LYS A 44 -10.71 10.36 6.10
C LYS A 44 -11.37 11.08 4.93
N ILE A 45 -10.76 11.03 3.74
CA ILE A 45 -11.26 11.69 2.54
C ILE A 45 -12.23 10.78 1.77
N THR A 46 -11.89 9.50 1.63
CA THR A 46 -12.62 8.56 0.79
C THR A 46 -13.59 7.66 1.54
N GLY A 47 -13.51 7.64 2.87
CA GLY A 47 -14.05 6.57 3.70
C GLY A 47 -13.15 5.33 3.70
N VAL A 48 -13.40 4.42 4.65
CA VAL A 48 -12.76 3.10 4.70
C VAL A 48 -13.34 2.23 3.57
N PRO A 49 -12.51 1.66 2.68
CA PRO A 49 -13.01 0.86 1.56
C PRO A 49 -13.71 -0.41 2.06
N LYS A 50 -14.85 -0.75 1.44
CA LYS A 50 -15.52 -2.03 1.69
C LYS A 50 -14.65 -3.17 1.16
N ALA A 51 -14.41 -4.18 2.00
CA ALA A 51 -13.67 -5.37 1.60
C ALA A 51 -14.37 -6.11 0.44
N VAL A 52 -13.57 -6.53 -0.55
CA VAL A 52 -14.03 -7.37 -1.67
C VAL A 52 -14.14 -8.81 -1.20
N GLN A 53 -15.23 -9.50 -1.53
CA GLN A 53 -15.38 -10.92 -1.25
C GLN A 53 -14.69 -11.74 -2.33
N LEU A 54 -13.76 -12.60 -1.90
CA LEU A 54 -12.96 -13.46 -2.78
C LEU A 54 -13.39 -14.92 -2.59
N LEU A 55 -13.32 -15.69 -3.67
CA LEU A 55 -13.50 -17.15 -3.66
C LEU A 55 -12.13 -17.84 -3.55
N GLU A 56 -12.14 -19.14 -3.27
CA GLU A 56 -10.90 -19.90 -3.09
C GLU A 56 -10.11 -20.10 -4.40
N LYS A 57 -10.77 -20.04 -5.56
CA LYS A 57 -10.12 -20.26 -6.85
C LYS A 57 -9.03 -19.22 -7.11
N ILE A 58 -7.79 -19.68 -7.25
CA ILE A 58 -6.66 -18.88 -7.75
C ILE A 58 -6.83 -18.70 -9.27
N VAL A 59 -6.74 -17.46 -9.74
CA VAL A 59 -6.87 -17.11 -11.17
C VAL A 59 -5.57 -16.60 -11.78
N ALA A 60 -4.62 -16.16 -10.96
CA ALA A 60 -3.27 -15.81 -11.39
C ALA A 60 -2.26 -15.95 -10.25
N VAL A 61 -0.98 -16.11 -10.60
CA VAL A 61 0.15 -16.11 -9.67
C VAL A 61 1.00 -14.86 -9.94
N VAL A 62 1.41 -14.16 -8.90
CA VAL A 62 2.30 -13.01 -8.98
C VAL A 62 3.70 -13.46 -8.64
N GLU A 63 4.57 -13.47 -9.64
CA GLU A 63 5.98 -13.81 -9.50
C GLU A 63 6.82 -12.55 -9.34
N TYR A 64 7.84 -12.65 -8.50
CA TYR A 64 8.87 -11.64 -8.37
C TYR A 64 9.97 -11.85 -9.43
N ARG A 65 10.86 -10.87 -9.54
CA ARG A 65 11.91 -10.82 -10.57
C ARG A 65 12.88 -12.00 -10.55
N ASP A 66 13.00 -12.67 -9.41
CA ASP A 66 13.83 -13.86 -9.22
C ASP A 66 13.08 -15.19 -9.47
N GLY A 67 11.82 -15.12 -9.93
CA GLY A 67 10.96 -16.28 -10.15
C GLY A 67 10.28 -16.80 -8.89
N SER A 68 10.49 -16.19 -7.71
CA SER A 68 9.76 -16.56 -6.50
C SER A 68 8.29 -16.11 -6.57
N VAL A 69 7.38 -16.92 -6.04
CA VAL A 69 5.96 -16.54 -5.91
C VAL A 69 5.81 -15.63 -4.70
N ILE A 70 5.25 -14.44 -4.90
CA ILE A 70 5.06 -13.44 -3.83
C ILE A 70 3.60 -13.19 -3.48
N ASP A 71 2.67 -13.47 -4.39
CA ASP A 71 1.24 -13.33 -4.15
C ASP A 71 0.41 -14.16 -5.14
N VAL A 72 -0.89 -14.30 -4.89
CA VAL A 72 -1.85 -14.93 -5.81
C VAL A 72 -3.10 -14.06 -5.95
N VAL A 73 -3.61 -13.96 -7.17
CA VAL A 73 -4.90 -13.30 -7.43
C VAL A 73 -6.00 -14.34 -7.31
N ARG A 74 -6.98 -14.06 -6.45
CA ARG A 74 -8.16 -14.91 -6.25
C ARG A 74 -9.37 -14.41 -7.03
N GLN A 75 -10.23 -15.33 -7.44
CA GLN A 75 -11.46 -15.02 -8.14
C GLN A 75 -12.36 -14.14 -7.26
N VAL A 76 -12.86 -13.03 -7.80
CA VAL A 76 -13.86 -12.21 -7.13
C VAL A 76 -15.21 -12.92 -7.08
N MET A 77 -15.93 -12.82 -5.97
CA MET A 77 -17.32 -13.26 -5.92
C MET A 77 -18.13 -12.37 -6.87
N ASN A 78 -18.77 -12.97 -7.87
CA ASN A 78 -19.58 -12.21 -8.81
C ASN A 78 -20.88 -11.77 -8.13
N THR A 79 -20.92 -10.53 -7.67
CA THR A 79 -22.17 -9.90 -7.23
C THR A 79 -22.80 -9.22 -8.45
N ASN A 80 -23.52 -9.95 -9.28
CA ASN A 80 -24.40 -9.34 -10.27
C ASN A 80 -25.45 -8.50 -9.51
N VAL A 81 -25.20 -7.20 -9.36
CA VAL A 81 -26.17 -6.19 -8.92
C VAL A 81 -26.62 -5.39 -10.14
N TRP A 82 -27.12 -6.10 -11.14
CA TRP A 82 -27.94 -5.55 -12.22
C TRP A 82 -28.99 -6.61 -12.55
N GLY A 83 -30.00 -6.67 -11.69
CA GLY A 83 -31.29 -7.29 -11.94
C GLY A 83 -32.36 -6.24 -11.75
#